data_AF-A0A4Q7DIL4-F1
#
_entry.id   AF-A0A4Q7DIL4-F1
#
_cell.length_a   1.000
_cell.length_b   1.000
_cell.length_c   1.000
_cell.angle_alpha   90.00
_cell.angle_beta   90.00
_cell.angle_gamma   90.00
#
_symmetry.space_group_name_H-M   'P 1'
#
loop_
_entity.id
_entity.type
_entity.pdbx_description
1 polymer ?
#
loop_
_entity_poly.entity_id
_entity_poly.type
_entity_poly.pdbx_seq_one_letter_code
_entity_poly.pdbx_strand_id
1 'polypeptide(L)'
;MNRKKIHIPADFFALSVQDAVQAICQNMFDELNFDYFGYRRQYFDGTTIHLMNSGKDGNGGSFLKALYGEGVYFSVDEIEQVITSFDSSSHLFGFVTPKFSLTDGLTNQLIYQKQIEIAHIFNIGKNKTAFFQNSQDFTDMIIFGSSFHETGTFCNFCIQNLSVLQNFVKYFRRQAKSLIEAAKEDPILLAPSLTYKIPKTNLLNFTGYNFKEKRKITLQFTEQEANSLELLASGKTVGGIASDLRISLHAVKNHFHEATKRSDFQTIYELLKIFPTLARR
;
A
#
# COMPACT_ATOMS: atom_id res chain seq x y z
N MET A 1 -8.49 -14.44 -5.26
CA MET A 1 -7.66 -15.26 -4.34
C MET A 1 -8.44 -15.43 -3.03
N ASN A 2 -8.63 -16.67 -2.54
CA ASN A 2 -9.24 -16.91 -1.23
C ASN A 2 -8.16 -16.80 -0.14
N ARG A 3 -8.15 -15.69 0.61
CA ARG A 3 -7.25 -15.54 1.76
C ARG A 3 -7.72 -16.43 2.92
N LYS A 4 -6.78 -16.83 3.78
CA LYS A 4 -7.07 -17.60 4.98
C LYS A 4 -7.95 -16.75 5.91
N LYS A 5 -9.09 -17.28 6.34
CA LYS A 5 -9.91 -16.65 7.38
C LYS A 5 -9.19 -16.80 8.72
N ILE A 6 -9.08 -15.71 9.47
CA ILE A 6 -8.43 -15.68 10.79
C ILE A 6 -9.51 -15.43 11.84
N HIS A 7 -9.68 -16.38 12.76
CA HIS A 7 -10.56 -16.22 13.91
C HIS A 7 -9.80 -15.50 15.02
N ILE A 8 -10.26 -14.31 15.39
CA ILE A 8 -9.71 -13.56 16.52
C ILE A 8 -10.48 -13.97 17.79
N PRO A 9 -9.83 -14.59 18.78
CA PRO A 9 -10.50 -15.02 20.00
C PRO A 9 -10.95 -13.81 20.82
N ALA A 10 -11.93 -14.01 21.71
CA ALA A 10 -12.56 -12.89 22.42
C ALA A 10 -11.62 -12.16 23.40
N ASP A 11 -10.61 -12.86 23.91
CA ASP A 11 -9.58 -12.41 24.83
C ASP A 11 -8.32 -11.86 24.13
N PHE A 12 -8.32 -11.79 22.80
CA PHE A 12 -7.20 -11.27 22.02
C PHE A 12 -6.84 -9.83 22.43
N PHE A 13 -5.55 -9.54 22.63
CA PHE A 13 -5.10 -8.28 23.22
C PHE A 13 -5.65 -7.04 22.50
N ALA A 14 -5.66 -7.04 21.17
CA ALA A 14 -6.15 -5.91 20.39
C ALA A 14 -7.64 -5.57 20.65
N LEU A 15 -8.43 -6.53 21.12
CA LEU A 15 -9.84 -6.32 21.49
C LEU A 15 -9.98 -5.77 22.91
N SER A 16 -9.09 -6.12 23.83
CA SER A 16 -9.17 -5.70 25.23
C SER A 16 -8.68 -4.26 25.46
N VAL A 17 -7.91 -3.69 24.53
CA VAL A 17 -7.31 -2.34 24.67
C VAL A 17 -8.06 -1.22 23.93
N GLN A 18 -9.23 -1.49 23.37
CA GLN A 18 -9.96 -0.53 22.54
C GLN A 18 -10.37 0.74 23.30
N ASP A 19 -10.71 0.61 24.58
CA ASP A 19 -11.04 1.75 25.44
C ASP A 19 -9.79 2.59 25.77
N ALA A 20 -8.63 1.96 25.91
CA ALA A 20 -7.37 2.68 26.09
C ALA A 20 -6.99 3.46 24.83
N VAL A 21 -7.19 2.87 23.64
CA VAL A 21 -7.02 3.58 22.36
C VAL A 21 -8.03 4.74 22.25
N GLN A 22 -9.30 4.51 22.59
CA GLN A 22 -10.33 5.55 22.63
C GLN A 22 -9.92 6.72 23.53
N ALA A 23 -9.42 6.44 24.74
CA ALA A 23 -9.00 7.47 25.68
C ALA A 23 -7.85 8.33 25.15
N ILE A 24 -6.86 7.72 24.46
CA ILE A 24 -5.76 8.47 23.83
C ILE A 24 -6.31 9.38 22.71
N CYS A 25 -7.33 8.93 21.98
CA CYS A 25 -7.93 9.64 20.85
C CYS A 25 -9.02 10.65 21.25
N GLN A 26 -9.48 10.65 22.50
CA GLN A 26 -10.67 11.39 22.92
C GLN A 26 -10.62 12.88 22.58
N ASN A 27 -9.51 13.56 22.89
CA ASN A 27 -9.34 14.98 22.56
C ASN A 27 -9.46 15.26 21.06
N MET A 28 -8.97 14.36 20.21
CA MET A 28 -9.09 14.51 18.76
C MET A 28 -10.54 14.33 18.30
N PHE A 29 -11.27 13.39 18.91
CA PHE A 29 -12.67 13.16 18.58
C PHE A 29 -13.56 14.34 18.97
N ASP A 30 -13.32 14.90 20.15
CA ASP A 30 -14.10 16.04 20.66
C ASP A 30 -13.82 17.33 19.89
N GLU A 31 -12.56 17.60 19.52
CA GLU A 31 -12.18 18.86 18.88
C GLU A 31 -12.26 18.84 17.35
N LEU A 32 -12.04 17.68 16.72
CA LEU A 32 -11.89 17.56 15.27
C LEU A 32 -12.99 16.72 14.59
N ASN A 33 -14.03 16.30 15.33
CA ASN A 33 -15.19 15.57 14.80
C ASN A 33 -14.84 14.26 14.04
N PHE A 34 -13.80 13.57 14.50
CA PHE A 34 -13.55 12.18 14.11
C PHE A 34 -14.29 11.23 15.06
N ASP A 35 -14.72 10.08 14.56
CA ASP A 35 -15.32 8.99 15.36
C ASP A 35 -14.54 7.68 15.26
N TYR A 36 -13.55 7.64 14.36
CA TYR A 36 -12.75 6.48 14.09
C TYR A 36 -11.26 6.79 14.07
N PHE A 37 -10.51 5.95 14.76
CA PHE A 37 -9.07 5.87 14.70
C PHE A 37 -8.63 4.41 14.61
N GLY A 38 -7.80 4.12 13.61
CA GLY A 38 -7.15 2.82 13.44
C GLY A 38 -5.64 2.99 13.35
N TYR A 39 -4.91 2.17 14.09
CA TYR A 39 -3.46 2.05 14.00
C TYR A 39 -3.11 0.62 13.63
N ARG A 40 -2.43 0.44 12.50
CA ARG A 40 -1.95 -0.85 12.06
C ARG A 40 -0.44 -0.78 11.85
N ARG A 41 0.28 -1.74 12.42
CA ARG A 41 1.70 -1.97 12.13
C ARG A 41 1.84 -3.34 11.49
N GLN A 42 2.41 -3.38 10.30
CA GLN A 42 2.64 -4.61 9.53
C GLN A 42 4.14 -4.86 9.43
N TYR A 43 4.60 -5.96 10.00
CA TYR A 43 5.99 -6.37 9.91
C TYR A 43 6.21 -7.23 8.66
N PHE A 44 7.43 -7.22 8.14
CA PHE A 44 7.76 -7.96 6.90
C PHE A 44 7.82 -9.47 7.12
N ASP A 45 7.85 -9.93 8.38
CA ASP A 45 7.73 -11.34 8.73
C ASP A 45 6.29 -11.87 8.69
N GLY A 46 5.31 -11.01 8.36
CA GLY A 46 3.90 -11.35 8.29
C GLY A 46 3.14 -11.19 9.62
N THR A 47 3.80 -10.74 10.68
CA THR A 47 3.11 -10.34 11.92
C THR A 47 2.43 -8.98 11.75
N THR A 48 1.30 -8.78 12.42
CA THR A 48 0.55 -7.53 12.36
C THR A 48 -0.01 -7.16 13.72
N ILE A 49 0.18 -5.89 14.09
CA ILE A 49 -0.55 -5.23 15.19
C ILE A 49 -1.69 -4.44 14.56
N HIS A 50 -2.90 -4.55 15.11
CA HIS A 50 -4.04 -3.75 14.66
C HIS A 50 -4.81 -3.25 15.89
N LEU A 51 -4.57 -2.00 16.25
CA LEU A 51 -5.23 -1.29 17.34
C LEU A 51 -6.28 -0.36 16.77
N MET A 52 -7.42 -0.23 17.44
CA MET A 52 -8.46 0.71 17.03
C MET A 52 -9.28 1.13 18.24
N ASN A 53 -9.91 2.29 18.15
CA ASN A 53 -10.75 2.79 19.22
C ASN A 53 -12.07 2.00 19.32
N SER A 54 -12.61 1.93 20.54
CA SER A 54 -13.97 1.50 20.77
C SER A 54 -14.90 2.66 20.37
N GLY A 55 -15.55 2.56 19.20
CA GLY A 55 -16.63 3.50 18.86
C GLY A 55 -17.75 3.45 19.90
N LYS A 56 -18.72 4.38 19.83
CA LYS A 56 -19.81 4.51 20.83
C LYS A 56 -20.59 3.20 21.11
N ASP A 57 -20.58 2.26 20.18
CA ASP A 57 -21.30 0.97 20.28
C ASP A 57 -20.36 -0.25 20.42
N GLY A 58 -19.06 -0.07 20.69
CA GLY A 58 -18.10 -1.19 20.75
C GLY A 58 -17.79 -1.82 19.38
N ASN A 59 -18.16 -1.15 18.29
CA ASN A 59 -18.10 -1.70 16.93
C ASN A 59 -16.68 -1.97 16.42
N GLY A 60 -15.65 -1.38 17.04
CA GLY A 60 -14.26 -1.61 16.65
C GLY A 60 -13.90 -3.10 16.71
N GLY A 61 -14.19 -3.76 17.83
CA GLY A 61 -13.85 -5.18 18.01
C GLY A 61 -14.60 -6.09 17.04
N SER A 62 -15.88 -5.81 16.81
CA SER A 62 -16.71 -6.53 15.85
C SER A 62 -16.23 -6.34 14.42
N PHE A 63 -15.84 -5.12 14.04
CA PHE A 63 -15.22 -4.83 12.76
C PHE A 63 -13.93 -5.62 12.56
N LEU A 64 -13.05 -5.64 13.57
CA LEU A 64 -11.79 -6.37 13.52
C LEU A 64 -12.04 -7.87 13.30
N LYS A 65 -12.94 -8.47 14.09
CA LYS A 65 -13.32 -9.87 13.95
C LYS A 65 -13.88 -10.17 12.54
N ALA A 66 -14.73 -9.31 11.99
CA ALA A 66 -15.30 -9.50 10.67
C ALA A 66 -14.25 -9.36 9.55
N LEU A 67 -13.37 -8.34 9.64
CA LEU A 67 -12.30 -8.11 8.66
C LEU A 67 -11.39 -9.34 8.51
N TYR A 68 -10.98 -9.93 9.63
CA TYR A 68 -10.10 -11.09 9.66
C TYR A 68 -10.86 -12.41 9.42
N GLY A 69 -12.07 -12.53 9.96
CA GLY A 69 -12.95 -13.69 9.77
C GLY A 69 -13.43 -13.86 8.34
N GLU A 70 -13.52 -12.78 7.55
CA GLU A 70 -13.81 -12.84 6.12
C GLU A 70 -12.57 -12.91 5.24
N GLY A 71 -11.37 -12.85 5.83
CA GLY A 71 -10.12 -12.89 5.06
C GLY A 71 -9.92 -11.66 4.18
N VAL A 72 -10.46 -10.49 4.56
CA VAL A 72 -10.36 -9.27 3.74
C VAL A 72 -9.31 -8.29 4.25
N TYR A 73 -8.23 -8.79 4.83
CA TYR A 73 -7.09 -8.00 5.34
C TYR A 73 -5.93 -8.00 4.34
N PHE A 74 -5.17 -6.90 4.20
CA PHE A 74 -3.96 -6.85 3.37
C PHE A 74 -3.03 -8.07 3.57
N SER A 75 -2.66 -8.76 2.49
CA SER A 75 -1.70 -9.87 2.52
C SER A 75 -0.26 -9.37 2.63
N VAL A 76 0.68 -10.26 2.97
CA VAL A 76 2.13 -9.94 3.01
C VAL A 76 2.59 -9.41 1.65
N ASP A 77 2.24 -10.07 0.54
CA ASP A 77 2.64 -9.64 -0.80
C ASP A 77 2.09 -8.25 -1.17
N GLU A 78 0.86 -7.92 -0.76
CA GLU A 78 0.28 -6.59 -1.01
C GLU A 78 0.97 -5.52 -0.19
N ILE A 79 1.38 -5.85 1.03
CA ILE A 79 2.16 -4.98 1.89
C ILE A 79 3.53 -4.73 1.24
N GLU A 80 4.22 -5.78 0.79
CA GLU A 80 5.48 -5.66 0.06
C GLU A 80 5.33 -4.84 -1.23
N GLN A 81 4.25 -5.03 -1.99
CA GLN A 81 3.96 -4.23 -3.18
C GLN A 81 3.76 -2.75 -2.84
N VAL A 82 2.97 -2.46 -1.80
CA VAL A 82 2.80 -1.08 -1.32
C VAL A 82 4.16 -0.51 -0.94
N ILE A 83 4.95 -1.21 -0.14
CA ILE A 83 6.27 -0.74 0.32
C ILE A 83 7.22 -0.50 -0.85
N THR A 84 7.36 -1.46 -1.77
CA THR A 84 8.26 -1.34 -2.92
C THR A 84 7.84 -0.28 -3.93
N SER A 85 6.56 0.11 -3.93
CA SER A 85 6.06 1.20 -4.78
C SER A 85 6.44 2.59 -4.26
N PHE A 86 6.96 2.71 -3.04
CA PHE A 86 7.27 3.99 -2.41
C PHE A 86 8.71 4.02 -1.87
N ASP A 87 9.40 5.14 -2.05
CA ASP A 87 10.77 5.27 -1.54
C ASP A 87 10.77 5.15 0.01
N SER A 88 11.83 4.56 0.55
CA SER A 88 12.02 4.19 1.95
C SER A 88 11.88 5.35 2.97
N SER A 89 11.92 6.61 2.50
CA SER A 89 11.73 7.83 3.30
C SER A 89 10.34 8.47 3.19
N SER A 90 9.40 7.85 2.46
CA SER A 90 8.13 8.48 2.11
C SER A 90 7.13 8.44 3.26
N HIS A 91 6.65 9.61 3.66
CA HIS A 91 5.41 9.74 4.42
C HIS A 91 4.29 9.93 3.39
N LEU A 92 3.38 8.97 3.30
CA LEU A 92 2.28 9.05 2.35
C LEU A 92 1.01 9.44 3.07
N PHE A 93 0.22 10.24 2.39
CA PHE A 93 -1.09 10.66 2.83
C PHE A 93 -2.08 10.36 1.70
N GLY A 94 -3.16 9.67 2.01
CA GLY A 94 -4.18 9.29 1.04
C GLY A 94 -5.58 9.32 1.60
N PHE A 95 -6.56 9.39 0.71
CA PHE A 95 -7.98 9.30 1.06
C PHE A 95 -8.47 7.88 0.81
N VAL A 96 -9.06 7.26 1.83
CA VAL A 96 -9.71 5.96 1.74
C VAL A 96 -11.20 6.19 1.91
N THR A 97 -11.82 6.81 0.91
CA THR A 97 -13.27 7.04 0.88
C THR A 97 -13.89 6.24 -0.26
N PRO A 98 -15.15 5.77 -0.14
CA PRO A 98 -15.82 5.06 -1.23
C PRO A 98 -15.77 5.83 -2.57
N LYS A 99 -15.83 7.16 -2.51
CA LYS A 99 -15.77 8.03 -3.71
C LYS A 99 -14.39 8.03 -4.38
N PHE A 100 -13.30 8.07 -3.60
CA PHE A 100 -11.93 8.05 -4.16
C PHE A 100 -11.46 6.63 -4.49
N SER A 101 -11.90 5.62 -3.74
CA SER A 101 -11.64 4.22 -4.08
C SER A 101 -12.25 3.82 -5.43
N LEU A 102 -13.37 4.44 -5.83
CA LEU A 102 -13.97 4.30 -7.17
C LEU A 102 -13.09 4.90 -8.27
N THR A 103 -12.52 6.09 -8.05
CA THR A 103 -11.69 6.78 -9.04
C THR A 103 -10.30 6.16 -9.19
N ASP A 104 -9.76 5.57 -8.12
CA ASP A 104 -8.44 4.93 -8.12
C ASP A 104 -8.48 3.48 -8.64
N GLY A 105 -9.65 3.00 -9.08
CA GLY A 105 -9.86 1.63 -9.55
C GLY A 105 -9.74 0.55 -8.47
N LEU A 106 -9.53 0.95 -7.20
CA LEU A 106 -9.44 0.05 -6.04
C LEU A 106 -10.74 -0.72 -5.83
N THR A 107 -11.89 -0.14 -6.16
CA THR A 107 -13.20 -0.81 -6.09
C THR A 107 -13.38 -1.93 -7.10
N ASN A 108 -12.52 -2.08 -8.12
CA ASN A 108 -12.61 -3.22 -9.02
C ASN A 108 -12.07 -4.51 -8.40
N GLN A 109 -11.43 -4.40 -7.23
CA GLN A 109 -10.99 -5.53 -6.44
C GLN A 109 -12.05 -5.89 -5.40
N LEU A 110 -12.66 -7.08 -5.54
CA LEU A 110 -13.69 -7.64 -4.65
C LEU A 110 -13.38 -7.50 -3.15
N ILE A 111 -12.11 -7.61 -2.79
CA ILE A 111 -11.65 -7.52 -1.40
C ILE A 111 -11.90 -6.11 -0.83
N TYR A 112 -11.59 -5.06 -1.58
CA TYR A 112 -11.80 -3.69 -1.12
C TYR A 112 -13.29 -3.35 -1.02
N GLN A 113 -14.11 -3.84 -1.94
CA GLN A 113 -15.57 -3.70 -1.83
C GLN A 113 -16.08 -4.32 -0.53
N LYS A 114 -15.60 -5.53 -0.19
CA LYS A 114 -16.01 -6.22 1.04
C LYS A 114 -15.49 -5.51 2.30
N GLN A 115 -14.29 -4.92 2.26
CA GLN A 115 -13.80 -4.07 3.36
C GLN A 115 -14.70 -2.85 3.59
N ILE A 116 -15.14 -2.19 2.51
CA ILE A 116 -16.06 -1.03 2.59
C ILE A 116 -17.42 -1.48 3.14
N GLU A 117 -17.95 -2.61 2.68
CA GLU A 117 -19.20 -3.19 3.17
C GLU A 117 -19.13 -3.49 4.67
N ILE A 118 -18.09 -4.17 5.13
CA ILE A 118 -17.87 -4.49 6.55
C ILE A 118 -17.74 -3.19 7.36
N ALA A 119 -16.98 -2.21 6.88
CA ALA A 119 -16.86 -0.92 7.55
C ALA A 119 -18.22 -0.21 7.69
N HIS A 120 -19.08 -0.30 6.67
CA HIS A 120 -20.42 0.28 6.71
C HIS A 120 -21.31 -0.42 7.75
N ILE A 121 -21.30 -1.76 7.79
CA ILE A 121 -22.07 -2.56 8.76
C ILE A 121 -21.74 -2.16 10.20
N PHE A 122 -20.47 -1.90 10.49
CA PHE A 122 -19.99 -1.55 11.83
C PHE A 122 -19.86 -0.03 12.06
N ASN A 123 -20.40 0.80 11.16
CA ASN A 123 -20.32 2.26 11.23
C ASN A 123 -18.87 2.79 11.47
N ILE A 124 -17.88 2.14 10.87
CA ILE A 124 -16.47 2.51 10.96
C ILE A 124 -16.19 3.58 9.91
N GLY A 125 -16.36 4.85 10.30
CA GLY A 125 -16.01 6.07 9.57
C GLY A 125 -16.37 6.04 8.08
N LYS A 126 -17.51 6.62 7.69
CA LYS A 126 -17.93 6.71 6.27
C LYS A 126 -16.83 7.27 5.37
N ASN A 127 -16.12 8.29 5.86
CA ASN A 127 -14.96 8.86 5.19
C ASN A 127 -13.72 8.55 6.00
N LYS A 128 -12.63 8.18 5.32
CA LYS A 128 -11.36 7.89 5.97
C LYS A 128 -10.21 8.55 5.23
N THR A 129 -9.18 8.90 5.98
CA THR A 129 -7.86 9.24 5.46
C THR A 129 -6.82 8.37 6.13
N ALA A 130 -5.83 7.93 5.36
CA ALA A 130 -4.77 7.06 5.83
C ALA A 130 -3.40 7.72 5.64
N PHE A 131 -2.55 7.54 6.64
CA PHE A 131 -1.14 7.89 6.64
C PHE A 131 -0.33 6.62 6.61
N PHE A 132 0.65 6.53 5.72
CA PHE A 132 1.59 5.42 5.68
C PHE A 132 2.99 5.93 6.00
N GLN A 133 3.70 5.15 6.81
CA GLN A 133 5.09 5.40 7.12
C GLN A 133 5.86 4.09 7.12
N ASN A 134 6.88 4.03 6.27
CA ASN A 134 7.77 2.88 6.18
C ASN A 134 8.92 3.00 7.19
N SER A 135 9.34 1.85 7.72
CA SER A 135 10.55 1.64 8.50
C SER A 135 11.33 0.47 7.90
N GLN A 136 12.48 0.11 8.49
CA GLN A 136 13.33 -0.97 7.95
C GLN A 136 12.70 -2.36 8.09
N ASP A 137 11.81 -2.53 9.06
CA ASP A 137 11.27 -3.81 9.52
C ASP A 137 9.72 -3.86 9.51
N PHE A 138 9.06 -2.72 9.37
CA PHE A 138 7.62 -2.62 9.33
C PHE A 138 7.10 -1.40 8.55
N THR A 139 5.80 -1.42 8.27
CA THR A 139 5.03 -0.26 7.81
C THR A 139 3.91 0.05 8.80
N ASP A 140 3.81 1.31 9.19
CA ASP A 140 2.68 1.83 9.95
C ASP A 140 1.63 2.39 8.99
N MET A 141 0.38 2.04 9.22
CA MET A 141 -0.81 2.63 8.61
C MET A 141 -1.67 3.22 9.72
N ILE A 142 -1.90 4.54 9.67
CA ILE A 142 -2.74 5.26 10.63
C ILE A 142 -3.94 5.80 9.89
N ILE A 143 -5.14 5.50 10.38
CA ILE A 143 -6.39 5.84 9.72
C ILE A 143 -7.21 6.72 10.64
N PHE A 144 -7.66 7.85 10.13
CA PHE A 144 -8.65 8.71 10.76
C PHE A 144 -9.95 8.58 9.98
N GLY A 145 -11.08 8.51 10.67
CA GLY A 145 -12.39 8.45 10.01
C GLY A 145 -13.45 9.27 10.71
N SER A 146 -14.42 9.71 9.91
CA SER A 146 -15.60 10.44 10.37
C SER A 146 -16.81 10.00 9.56
N SER A 147 -17.89 9.68 10.26
CA SER A 147 -19.21 9.43 9.67
C SER A 147 -20.09 10.69 9.59
N PHE A 148 -19.67 11.81 10.20
CA PHE A 148 -20.48 13.03 10.27
C PHE A 148 -20.32 13.97 9.07
N HIS A 149 -19.14 13.97 8.45
CA HIS A 149 -18.84 14.89 7.36
C HIS A 149 -19.34 14.38 6.01
N GLU A 150 -19.78 15.30 5.14
CA GLU A 150 -19.85 15.02 3.71
C GLU A 150 -18.44 14.76 3.16
N THR A 151 -18.29 13.88 2.17
CA THR A 151 -16.97 13.44 1.69
C THR A 151 -16.09 14.59 1.22
N GLY A 152 -16.63 15.56 0.48
CA GLY A 152 -15.87 16.72 0.02
C GLY A 152 -15.34 17.57 1.18
N THR A 153 -16.22 17.88 2.13
CA THR A 153 -15.88 18.62 3.37
C THR A 153 -14.85 17.90 4.22
N PHE A 154 -15.00 16.58 4.39
CA PHE A 154 -14.04 15.75 5.11
C PHE A 154 -12.63 15.83 4.51
N CYS A 155 -12.54 15.71 3.18
CA CYS A 155 -11.24 15.71 2.51
C CYS A 155 -10.57 17.09 2.60
N ASN A 156 -11.33 18.17 2.37
CA ASN A 156 -10.84 19.53 2.54
C ASN A 156 -10.35 19.78 3.97
N PHE A 157 -11.12 19.33 4.97
CA PHE A 157 -10.74 19.44 6.38
C PHE A 157 -9.41 18.71 6.67
N CYS A 158 -9.25 17.47 6.20
CA CYS A 158 -8.03 16.70 6.41
C CYS A 158 -6.81 17.35 5.74
N ILE A 159 -6.96 17.93 4.56
CA ILE A 159 -5.88 18.66 3.87
C ILE A 159 -5.50 19.90 4.67
N GLN A 160 -6.48 20.70 5.08
CA GLN A 160 -6.25 21.94 5.83
C GLN A 160 -5.61 21.68 7.21
N ASN A 161 -5.90 20.53 7.82
CA ASN A 161 -5.40 20.15 9.15
C ASN A 161 -4.31 19.07 9.09
N LEU A 162 -3.64 18.90 7.95
CA LEU A 162 -2.66 17.83 7.75
C LEU A 162 -1.55 17.82 8.81
N SER A 163 -1.04 18.99 9.18
CA SER A 163 0.00 19.14 10.21
C SER A 163 -0.48 18.71 11.60
N VAL A 164 -1.74 18.99 11.94
CA VAL A 164 -2.37 18.57 13.20
C VAL A 164 -2.49 17.05 13.23
N LEU A 165 -2.97 16.43 12.15
CA LEU A 165 -3.07 14.97 12.04
C LEU A 165 -1.69 14.30 12.17
N GLN A 166 -0.67 14.82 11.49
CA GLN A 166 0.71 14.30 11.60
C GLN A 166 1.27 14.42 13.02
N ASN A 167 1.03 15.55 13.70
CA ASN A 167 1.45 15.73 15.09
C ASN A 167 0.69 14.79 16.02
N PHE A 168 -0.60 14.55 15.75
CA PHE A 168 -1.38 13.56 16.49
C PHE A 168 -0.81 12.15 16.31
N VAL A 169 -0.38 11.75 15.12
CA VAL A 169 0.29 10.44 14.91
C VAL A 169 1.51 10.28 15.83
N LYS A 170 2.34 11.32 15.95
CA LYS A 170 3.50 11.32 16.87
C LYS A 170 3.06 11.22 18.33
N TYR A 171 2.04 11.98 18.70
CA TYR A 171 1.45 11.94 20.04
C TYR A 171 0.92 10.54 20.39
N PHE A 172 0.10 9.96 19.51
CA PHE A 172 -0.48 8.64 19.68
C PHE A 172 0.60 7.59 19.92
N ARG A 173 1.63 7.52 19.05
CA ARG A 173 2.73 6.56 19.22
C ARG A 173 3.45 6.70 20.55
N ARG A 174 3.62 7.93 21.03
CA ARG A 174 4.25 8.18 22.33
C ARG A 174 3.38 7.69 23.48
N GLN A 175 2.08 7.97 23.46
CA GLN A 175 1.15 7.56 24.53
C GLN A 175 0.83 6.06 24.50
N ALA A 176 0.67 5.50 23.29
CA ALA A 176 0.35 4.10 23.07
C ALA A 176 1.58 3.19 23.08
N LYS A 177 2.78 3.68 23.47
CA LYS A 177 4.02 2.89 23.41
C LYS A 177 3.87 1.54 24.13
N SER A 178 3.36 1.54 25.36
CA SER A 178 3.14 0.30 26.12
C SER A 178 2.12 -0.62 25.46
N LEU A 179 1.06 -0.07 24.85
CA LEU A 179 0.05 -0.85 24.11
C LEU A 179 0.65 -1.50 22.85
N ILE A 180 1.50 -0.77 22.13
CA ILE A 180 2.16 -1.27 20.92
C ILE A 180 3.15 -2.38 21.27
N GLU A 181 3.94 -2.22 22.33
CA GLU A 181 4.86 -3.28 22.79
C GLU A 181 4.09 -4.52 23.27
N ALA A 182 3.02 -4.34 24.05
CA ALA A 182 2.20 -5.48 24.49
C ALA A 182 1.49 -6.19 23.32
N ALA A 183 1.01 -5.45 22.32
CA ALA A 183 0.42 -6.04 21.12
C ALA A 183 1.44 -6.78 20.24
N LYS A 184 2.74 -6.49 20.40
CA LYS A 184 3.80 -7.21 19.70
C LYS A 184 4.01 -8.63 20.26
N GLU A 185 3.72 -8.83 21.54
CA GLU A 185 3.77 -10.14 22.20
C GLU A 185 2.55 -11.03 21.88
N ASP A 186 1.44 -10.42 21.43
CA ASP A 186 0.22 -11.10 20.95
C ASP A 186 -0.19 -10.60 19.55
N PRO A 187 0.63 -10.82 18.50
CA PRO A 187 0.37 -10.25 17.18
C PRO A 187 -0.62 -11.11 16.38
N ILE A 188 -1.32 -10.47 15.43
CA ILE A 188 -2.09 -11.20 14.43
C ILE A 188 -1.12 -11.80 13.41
N LEU A 189 -1.09 -13.13 13.33
CA LEU A 189 -0.27 -13.85 12.37
C LEU A 189 -0.97 -13.92 11.02
N LEU A 190 -0.50 -13.15 10.04
CA LEU A 190 -0.95 -13.32 8.67
C LEU A 190 -0.31 -14.59 8.11
N ALA A 191 -1.11 -15.43 7.46
CA ALA A 191 -0.53 -16.56 6.72
C ALA A 191 0.52 -15.99 5.75
N PRO A 192 1.77 -16.51 5.76
CA PRO A 192 2.70 -16.25 4.68
C PRO A 192 1.97 -16.57 3.39
N SER A 193 2.15 -15.78 2.34
CA SER A 193 1.65 -16.16 1.02
C SER A 193 2.28 -17.51 0.69
N LEU A 194 1.51 -18.61 0.81
CA LEU A 194 1.98 -19.97 0.51
C LEU A 194 2.43 -20.10 -0.96
N THR A 195 2.15 -19.10 -1.78
CA THR A 195 2.39 -19.09 -3.22
C THR A 195 2.52 -17.66 -3.72
N TYR A 196 3.56 -16.95 -3.31
CA TYR A 196 4.30 -16.04 -4.19
C TYR A 196 5.54 -15.59 -3.43
N LYS A 197 6.67 -16.26 -3.65
CA LYS A 197 7.89 -15.46 -3.69
C LYS A 197 7.60 -14.52 -4.85
N ILE A 198 7.31 -13.24 -4.59
CA ILE A 198 7.49 -12.21 -5.62
C ILE A 198 8.86 -12.57 -6.18
N PRO A 199 8.96 -13.03 -7.45
CA PRO A 199 10.27 -13.23 -8.02
C PRO A 199 10.93 -11.89 -7.76
N LYS A 200 12.01 -11.85 -6.97
CA LYS A 200 12.88 -10.69 -6.98
C LYS A 200 13.20 -10.56 -8.44
N THR A 201 12.47 -9.69 -9.12
CA THR A 201 12.67 -9.43 -10.52
C THR A 201 14.03 -8.80 -10.43
N ASN A 202 15.04 -9.53 -10.89
CA ASN A 202 16.41 -9.04 -10.89
C ASN A 202 16.39 -7.85 -11.85
N LEU A 203 16.05 -6.69 -11.29
CA LEU A 203 15.99 -5.45 -12.02
C LEU A 203 17.43 -5.05 -12.25
N LEU A 204 17.77 -4.95 -13.52
CA LEU A 204 19.05 -4.49 -13.98
C LEU A 204 19.01 -2.97 -13.98
N ASN A 205 20.00 -2.36 -13.33
CA ASN A 205 20.13 -0.90 -13.32
C ASN A 205 20.91 -0.48 -14.55
N PHE A 206 20.35 0.41 -15.34
CA PHE A 206 21.00 1.04 -16.47
C PHE A 206 21.23 2.50 -16.16
N THR A 207 22.46 2.97 -16.28
CA THR A 207 22.81 4.37 -16.00
C THR A 207 23.56 4.97 -17.16
N GLY A 208 23.26 6.23 -17.45
CA GLY A 208 23.95 6.98 -18.48
C GLY A 208 23.60 8.45 -18.42
N TYR A 209 23.88 9.15 -19.51
CA TYR A 209 23.65 10.58 -19.61
C TYR A 209 22.89 10.91 -20.89
N ASN A 210 21.73 11.56 -20.76
CA ASN A 210 21.02 12.10 -21.91
C ASN A 210 21.62 13.45 -22.25
N PHE A 211 22.46 13.48 -23.28
CA PHE A 211 23.14 14.69 -23.74
C PHE A 211 22.19 15.76 -24.28
N LYS A 212 21.05 15.37 -24.84
CA LYS A 212 20.05 16.32 -25.37
C LYS A 212 19.41 17.11 -24.23
N GLU A 213 19.05 16.42 -23.15
CA GLU A 213 18.39 17.03 -21.98
C GLU A 213 19.37 17.44 -20.88
N LYS A 214 20.67 17.17 -21.08
CA LYS A 214 21.76 17.46 -20.13
C LYS A 214 21.47 16.93 -18.72
N ARG A 215 20.96 15.70 -18.62
CA ARG A 215 20.67 15.04 -17.34
C ARG A 215 21.17 13.61 -17.28
N LYS A 216 21.54 13.17 -16.08
CA LYS A 216 21.78 11.75 -15.78
C LYS A 216 20.45 10.99 -15.87
N ILE A 217 20.50 9.81 -16.47
CA ILE A 217 19.36 8.89 -16.56
C ILE A 217 19.71 7.61 -15.81
N THR A 218 18.75 7.11 -15.05
CA THR A 218 18.79 5.80 -14.40
C THR A 218 17.50 5.07 -14.74
N LEU A 219 17.60 3.92 -15.40
CA LEU A 219 16.45 3.08 -15.78
C LEU A 219 16.58 1.72 -15.10
N GLN A 220 15.44 1.09 -14.81
CA GLN A 220 15.38 -0.24 -14.22
C GLN A 220 14.49 -1.14 -15.06
N PHE A 221 15.07 -2.24 -15.55
CA PHE A 221 14.38 -3.21 -16.40
C PHE A 221 14.58 -4.62 -15.87
N THR A 222 13.60 -5.48 -16.12
CA THR A 222 13.84 -6.92 -15.99
C THR A 222 14.84 -7.38 -17.05
N GLU A 223 15.49 -8.53 -16.83
CA GLU A 223 16.40 -9.12 -17.83
C GLU A 223 15.69 -9.37 -19.17
N GLN A 224 14.42 -9.77 -19.15
CA GLN A 224 13.65 -10.02 -20.37
C GLN A 224 13.31 -8.74 -21.13
N GLU A 225 12.97 -7.65 -20.40
CA GLU A 225 12.77 -6.33 -20.99
C GLU A 225 14.07 -5.83 -21.63
N ALA A 226 15.20 -5.89 -20.91
CA ALA A 226 16.50 -5.48 -21.42
C ALA A 226 16.92 -6.27 -22.66
N ASN A 227 16.82 -7.61 -22.63
CA ASN A 227 17.17 -8.46 -23.77
C ASN A 227 16.27 -8.17 -24.99
N SER A 228 14.98 -7.91 -24.76
CA SER A 228 14.05 -7.54 -25.83
C SER A 228 14.43 -6.19 -26.45
N LEU A 229 14.83 -5.20 -25.64
CA LEU A 229 15.29 -3.89 -26.09
C LEU A 229 16.62 -3.97 -26.85
N GLU A 230 17.58 -4.77 -26.38
CA GLU A 230 18.87 -5.00 -27.06
C GLU A 230 18.67 -5.60 -28.45
N LEU A 231 17.84 -6.64 -28.56
CA LEU A 231 17.53 -7.26 -29.85
C LEU A 231 16.79 -6.29 -30.77
N LEU A 232 15.85 -5.50 -30.24
CA LEU A 232 15.16 -4.47 -31.02
C LEU A 232 16.12 -3.37 -31.50
N ALA A 233 17.05 -2.92 -30.66
CA ALA A 233 18.08 -1.95 -31.01
C ALA A 233 19.06 -2.48 -32.08
N SER A 234 19.26 -3.81 -32.13
CA SER A 234 20.04 -4.48 -33.19
C SER A 234 19.27 -4.66 -34.51
N GLY A 235 18.02 -4.19 -34.60
CA GLY A 235 17.21 -4.22 -35.82
C GLY A 235 16.31 -5.45 -35.97
N LYS A 236 16.17 -6.29 -34.95
CA LYS A 236 15.26 -7.44 -34.99
C LYS A 236 13.80 -6.99 -34.97
N THR A 237 12.95 -7.69 -35.73
CA THR A 237 11.49 -7.49 -35.66
C THR A 237 10.91 -8.14 -34.41
N VAL A 238 9.73 -7.71 -33.96
CA VAL A 238 9.04 -8.32 -32.80
C VAL A 238 8.87 -9.83 -32.95
N GLY A 239 8.59 -10.32 -34.16
CA GLY A 239 8.51 -11.75 -34.45
C GLY A 239 9.87 -12.45 -34.35
N GLY A 240 10.94 -11.81 -34.84
CA GLY A 240 12.30 -12.30 -34.68
C GLY A 240 12.72 -12.38 -33.20
N ILE A 241 12.40 -11.36 -32.41
CA ILE A 241 12.68 -11.32 -30.95
C ILE A 241 11.93 -12.43 -30.23
N ALA A 242 10.64 -12.62 -30.55
CA ALA A 242 9.82 -13.69 -29.97
C ALA A 242 10.43 -15.07 -30.26
N SER A 243 10.90 -15.29 -31.49
CA SER A 243 11.60 -16.50 -31.89
C SER A 243 12.92 -16.68 -31.14
N ASP A 244 13.77 -15.66 -31.11
CA ASP A 244 15.11 -15.70 -30.49
C ASP A 244 15.03 -15.95 -28.98
N LEU A 245 14.08 -15.30 -28.30
CA LEU A 245 13.85 -15.44 -26.84
C LEU A 245 12.93 -16.62 -26.47
N ARG A 246 12.37 -17.34 -27.44
CA ARG A 246 11.41 -18.43 -27.25
C ARG A 246 10.19 -18.03 -26.39
N ILE A 247 9.65 -16.84 -26.65
CA ILE A 247 8.45 -16.31 -25.98
C ILE A 247 7.39 -15.91 -27.01
N SER A 248 6.17 -15.63 -26.55
CA SER A 248 5.10 -15.21 -27.45
C SER A 248 5.34 -13.78 -27.96
N LEU A 249 4.83 -13.50 -29.17
CA LEU A 249 4.86 -12.16 -29.76
C LEU A 249 4.13 -11.14 -28.88
N HIS A 250 3.11 -11.59 -28.14
CA HIS A 250 2.40 -10.79 -27.15
C HIS A 250 3.29 -10.44 -25.95
N ALA A 251 4.08 -11.39 -25.43
CA ALA A 251 5.00 -11.15 -24.33
C ALA A 251 6.06 -10.08 -24.69
N VAL A 252 6.63 -10.16 -25.90
CA VAL A 252 7.58 -9.14 -26.38
C VAL A 252 6.95 -7.75 -26.42
N LYS A 253 5.72 -7.62 -26.93
CA LYS A 253 4.99 -6.34 -26.94
C LYS A 253 4.74 -5.83 -25.52
N ASN A 254 4.40 -6.73 -24.60
CA ASN A 254 4.20 -6.38 -23.20
C ASN A 254 5.51 -5.89 -22.55
N HIS A 255 6.65 -6.52 -22.83
CA HIS A 255 7.95 -6.04 -22.36
C HIS A 255 8.23 -4.61 -22.83
N PHE A 256 7.95 -4.28 -24.09
CA PHE A 256 8.13 -2.91 -24.58
C PHE A 256 7.19 -1.92 -23.91
N HIS A 257 5.92 -2.31 -23.70
CA HIS A 257 4.95 -1.49 -23.01
C HIS A 257 5.39 -1.18 -21.57
N GLU A 258 5.75 -2.21 -20.81
CA GLU A 258 6.23 -2.04 -19.43
C GLU A 258 7.55 -1.27 -19.36
N ALA A 259 8.49 -1.50 -20.27
CA ALA A 259 9.73 -0.74 -20.35
C ALA A 259 9.47 0.75 -20.61
N THR A 260 8.57 1.10 -21.53
CA THR A 260 8.19 2.51 -21.77
C THR A 260 7.53 3.14 -20.54
N LYS A 261 6.61 2.41 -19.91
CA LYS A 261 5.90 2.86 -18.70
C LYS A 261 6.86 3.13 -17.53
N ARG A 262 7.94 2.34 -17.39
CA ARG A 262 8.95 2.50 -16.33
C ARG A 262 9.98 3.59 -16.57
N SER A 263 10.08 4.13 -17.79
CA SER A 263 11.21 4.98 -18.21
C SER A 263 10.81 6.42 -18.53
N ASP A 264 9.57 6.80 -18.24
CA ASP A 264 8.97 8.11 -18.55
C ASP A 264 8.98 8.50 -20.04
N PHE A 265 9.32 7.57 -20.94
CA PHE A 265 9.26 7.79 -22.39
C PHE A 265 7.87 7.47 -22.92
N GLN A 266 7.37 8.32 -23.82
CA GLN A 266 6.03 8.16 -24.39
C GLN A 266 6.00 7.04 -25.42
N THR A 267 7.13 6.76 -26.05
CA THR A 267 7.24 5.75 -27.10
C THR A 267 8.48 4.88 -26.95
N ILE A 268 8.38 3.64 -27.45
CA ILE A 268 9.52 2.72 -27.52
C ILE A 268 10.69 3.31 -28.34
N TYR A 269 10.38 4.13 -29.33
CA TYR A 269 11.38 4.78 -30.17
C TYR A 269 12.22 5.82 -29.42
N GLU A 270 11.60 6.59 -28.52
CA GLU A 270 12.34 7.51 -27.64
C GLU A 270 13.27 6.75 -26.71
N LEU A 271 12.79 5.67 -26.10
CA LEU A 271 13.59 4.81 -25.24
C LEU A 271 14.79 4.21 -26.01
N LEU A 272 14.58 3.70 -27.23
CA LEU A 272 15.64 3.11 -28.06
C LEU A 272 16.72 4.10 -28.49
N LYS A 273 16.45 5.41 -28.53
CA LYS A 273 17.49 6.41 -28.81
C LYS A 273 18.52 6.52 -27.69
N ILE A 274 18.10 6.23 -26.47
CA ILE A 274 18.90 6.44 -25.26
C ILE A 274 19.45 5.12 -24.74
N PHE A 275 18.65 4.04 -24.79
CA PHE A 275 18.98 2.75 -24.20
C PHE A 275 20.38 2.21 -24.59
N PRO A 276 20.82 2.24 -25.87
CA PRO A 276 22.16 1.79 -26.26
C PRO A 276 23.32 2.60 -25.66
N THR A 277 23.05 3.80 -25.15
CA THR A 277 24.05 4.67 -24.50
C THR A 277 24.18 4.43 -22.99
N LEU A 278 23.32 3.58 -22.42
CA LEU A 278 23.31 3.30 -21.00
C LEU A 278 24.23 2.12 -20.68
N ALA A 279 24.98 2.23 -19.58
CA ALA A 279 25.77 1.13 -19.05
C ALA A 279 24.96 0.36 -17.99
N ARG A 280 24.93 -0.97 -18.13
CA ARG A 280 24.41 -1.88 -17.11
C ARG A 280 25.33 -1.81 -15.88
N ARG A 281 24.75 -1.60 -14.70
CA ARG A 281 25.41 -1.58 -13.39
C ARG A 281 24.95 -2.73 -12.52
#